data_AF-A0A7V7D8K6-F1
#
_entry.id   AF-A0A7V7D8K6-F1
#
_cell.length_a   1.000
_cell.length_b   1.000
_cell.length_c   1.000
_cell.angle_alpha   90.00
_cell.angle_beta   90.00
_cell.angle_gamma   90.00
#
_symmetry.space_group_name_H-M   'P 1'
#
loop_
_entity.id
_entity.type
_entity.pdbx_description
1 polymer ?
#
loop_
_entity_poly.entity_id
_entity_poly.type
_entity_poly.pdbx_seq_one_letter_code
_entity_poly.pdbx_strand_id
1 'polypeptide(L)'
;MNRLQKLAWFNLKVVAVGGSVSLLTIAISLAAGEVVISYLGFLILAVTALIMALSPLLVRKEPGRVTFDERDATIEKKAHYVGYCILWCVFIVTCLIAIPTAGFAILATALVTVQLVQSVATLLQYGRRGKENE
;
A
#
# COMPACT_ATOMS: atom_id res chain seq x y z
N MET A 1 15.63 -12.10 7.00
CA MET A 1 14.44 -11.23 6.83
C MET A 1 13.21 -11.93 7.39
N ASN A 2 12.52 -11.29 8.33
CA ASN A 2 11.29 -11.80 8.90
C ASN A 2 10.16 -11.83 7.84
N ARG A 3 9.11 -12.63 8.04
CA ARG A 3 7.96 -12.74 7.13
C ARG A 3 7.27 -11.39 6.91
N LEU A 4 7.08 -10.60 7.96
CA LEU A 4 6.50 -9.25 7.86
C LEU A 4 7.37 -8.31 7.02
N GLN A 5 8.70 -8.37 7.16
CA GLN A 5 9.61 -7.60 6.31
C GLN A 5 9.54 -8.04 4.84
N LYS A 6 9.43 -9.36 4.57
CA LYS A 6 9.27 -9.89 3.21
C LYS A 6 7.99 -9.37 2.57
N LEU A 7 6.87 -9.38 3.31
CA LEU A 7 5.59 -8.84 2.86
C LEU A 7 5.67 -7.33 2.60
N ALA A 8 6.25 -6.56 3.53
CA ALA A 8 6.41 -5.13 3.36
C ALA A 8 7.26 -4.77 2.13
N TRP A 9 8.37 -5.47 1.89
CA TRP A 9 9.19 -5.30 0.69
C TRP A 9 8.46 -5.70 -0.59
N PHE A 10 7.70 -6.79 -0.57
CA PHE A 10 6.88 -7.22 -1.70
C PHE A 10 5.86 -6.13 -2.07
N ASN A 11 5.09 -5.67 -1.08
CA ASN A 11 4.11 -4.59 -1.25
C ASN A 11 4.75 -3.30 -1.77
N LEU A 12 5.94 -2.94 -1.26
CA LEU A 12 6.66 -1.76 -1.74
C LEU A 12 7.02 -1.85 -3.23
N LYS A 13 7.50 -3.02 -3.69
CA LYS A 13 7.82 -3.25 -5.11
C LYS A 13 6.57 -3.20 -5.98
N VAL A 14 5.48 -3.80 -5.51
CA VAL A 14 4.18 -3.79 -6.21
C VAL A 14 3.65 -2.37 -6.38
N VAL A 15 3.68 -1.54 -5.33
CA VAL A 15 3.27 -0.13 -5.42
C VAL A 15 4.21 0.68 -6.31
N ALA A 16 5.52 0.47 -6.19
CA ALA A 16 6.50 1.22 -6.99
C ALA A 16 6.27 1.01 -8.49
N VAL A 17 5.98 -0.23 -8.91
CA VAL A 17 5.69 -0.53 -10.33
C VAL A 17 4.26 -0.13 -10.69
N GLY A 18 3.26 -0.68 -10.01
CA GLY A 18 1.85 -0.50 -10.36
C GLY A 18 1.36 0.94 -10.18
N GLY A 19 1.80 1.61 -9.11
CA GLY A 19 1.49 3.02 -8.85
C GLY A 19 2.12 3.95 -9.88
N SER A 20 3.37 3.72 -10.29
CA SER A 20 4.02 4.54 -11.32
C SER A 20 3.35 4.38 -12.68
N VAL A 21 3.01 3.15 -13.08
CA VAL A 21 2.30 2.88 -14.34
C VAL A 21 0.91 3.50 -14.33
N SER A 22 0.19 3.37 -13.22
CA SER A 22 -1.12 4.01 -13.02
C SER A 22 -1.05 5.54 -13.17
N LEU A 23 -0.14 6.18 -12.42
CA LEU A 23 0.05 7.63 -12.47
C LEU A 23 0.44 8.13 -13.86
N LEU A 24 1.35 7.42 -14.53
CA LEU A 24 1.78 7.76 -15.89
C LEU A 24 0.62 7.67 -16.88
N THR A 25 -0.20 6.62 -16.76
CA THR A 25 -1.40 6.44 -17.59
C THR A 25 -2.37 7.60 -17.36
N ILE A 26 -2.69 7.93 -16.10
CA ILE A 26 -3.59 9.04 -15.76
C ILE A 26 -3.04 10.37 -16.31
N ALA A 27 -1.76 10.65 -16.09
CA ALA A 27 -1.14 11.91 -16.51
C ALA A 27 -1.18 12.09 -18.03
N ILE A 28 -0.82 11.06 -18.80
CA ILE A 28 -0.87 11.10 -20.27
C ILE A 28 -2.31 11.24 -20.76
N SER A 29 -3.25 10.51 -20.16
CA SER A 29 -4.67 10.57 -20.53
C SER A 29 -5.24 11.97 -20.35
N LEU A 30 -4.95 12.60 -19.20
CA LEU A 30 -5.42 13.95 -18.90
C LEU A 30 -4.74 14.99 -19.80
N ALA A 31 -3.45 14.85 -20.09
CA ALA A 31 -2.73 15.73 -21.02
C ALA A 31 -3.27 15.63 -22.45
N ALA A 32 -3.77 14.46 -22.86
CA ALA A 32 -4.40 14.23 -24.15
C ALA A 32 -5.89 14.65 -24.20
N GLY A 33 -6.49 15.03 -23.08
CA GLY A 33 -7.94 15.31 -22.97
C GLY A 33 -8.83 14.07 -22.97
N GLU A 34 -8.24 12.87 -22.92
CA GLU A 34 -8.92 11.58 -23.03
C GLU A 34 -9.31 11.05 -21.64
N VAL A 35 -10.38 11.60 -21.08
CA VAL A 35 -10.85 11.25 -19.72
C VAL A 35 -11.18 9.76 -19.59
N VAL A 36 -11.63 9.10 -20.66
CA VAL A 36 -11.97 7.68 -20.65
C VAL A 36 -10.73 6.80 -20.37
N ILE A 37 -9.59 7.15 -20.95
CA ILE A 37 -8.33 6.42 -20.78
C ILE A 37 -7.80 6.59 -19.34
N SER A 38 -8.13 7.70 -18.67
CA SER A 38 -7.75 7.89 -17.26
C SER A 38 -8.35 6.83 -16.33
N TYR A 39 -9.51 6.26 -16.67
CA TYR A 39 -10.11 5.16 -15.91
C TYR A 39 -9.28 3.86 -15.97
N LEU A 40 -8.52 3.63 -17.05
CA LEU A 40 -7.57 2.51 -17.11
C LEU A 40 -6.45 2.68 -16.08
N GLY A 41 -5.97 3.91 -15.89
CA GLY A 41 -5.00 4.21 -14.85
C GLY A 41 -5.53 3.88 -13.45
N PHE A 42 -6.79 4.24 -13.15
CA PHE A 42 -7.44 3.86 -11.89
C PHE A 42 -7.70 2.35 -11.77
N LEU A 43 -8.01 1.67 -12.87
CA LEU A 43 -8.14 0.21 -12.90
C LEU A 43 -6.80 -0.47 -12.55
N ILE A 44 -5.69 -0.02 -13.13
CA ILE A 44 -4.34 -0.51 -12.80
C ILE A 44 -4.04 -0.32 -11.31
N LEU A 45 -4.45 0.82 -10.75
CA LEU A 45 -4.29 1.10 -9.31
C LEU A 45 -5.12 0.14 -8.45
N ALA A 46 -6.36 -0.14 -8.84
CA ALA A 46 -7.23 -1.08 -8.15
C ALA A 46 -6.67 -2.52 -8.18
N VAL A 47 -6.14 -2.95 -9.34
CA VAL A 47 -5.46 -4.25 -9.46
C VAL A 47 -4.20 -4.30 -8.58
N THR A 48 -3.44 -3.20 -8.53
CA THR A 48 -2.27 -3.08 -7.65
C THR A 48 -2.66 -3.26 -6.19
N ALA A 49 -3.71 -2.56 -5.73
CA ALA A 49 -4.26 -2.71 -4.38
C ALA A 49 -4.70 -4.15 -4.09
N LEU A 50 -5.35 -4.81 -5.05
CA LEU A 50 -5.79 -6.19 -4.94
C LEU A 50 -4.60 -7.15 -4.76
N ILE A 51 -3.55 -7.01 -5.57
CA ILE A 51 -2.34 -7.84 -5.47
C ILE A 51 -1.69 -7.69 -4.09
N MET A 52 -1.64 -6.47 -3.55
CA MET A 52 -1.11 -6.21 -2.21
C MET A 52 -1.97 -6.81 -1.11
N ALA A 53 -3.30 -6.74 -1.24
CA ALA A 53 -4.22 -7.37 -0.30
C ALA A 53 -4.06 -8.91 -0.29
N LEU A 54 -3.74 -9.50 -1.45
CA LEU A 54 -3.47 -10.93 -1.61
C LEU A 54 -2.02 -11.32 -1.29
N SER A 55 -1.15 -10.37 -0.95
CA SER A 55 0.25 -10.64 -0.61
C SER A 55 0.47 -11.71 0.48
N PRO A 56 -0.39 -11.85 1.52
CA PRO A 56 -0.20 -12.89 2.53
C PRO A 56 -0.37 -14.31 1.99
N LEU A 57 -1.11 -14.47 0.89
CA LEU A 57 -1.32 -15.74 0.19
C LEU A 57 -0.18 -16.04 -0.79
N LEU A 58 0.37 -15.00 -1.41
CA LEU A 58 1.48 -15.12 -2.37
C LEU A 58 2.83 -15.38 -1.69
N VAL A 59 3.03 -14.85 -0.48
CA VAL A 59 4.26 -15.07 0.29
C VAL A 59 4.15 -16.36 1.12
N ARG A 60 4.77 -17.43 0.60
CA ARG A 60 4.79 -18.78 1.21
C ARG A 60 5.34 -18.74 2.64
N LYS A 61 4.68 -19.48 3.55
CA LYS A 61 5.16 -19.71 4.92
C LYS A 61 6.39 -20.63 4.88
N GLU A 62 7.47 -20.26 5.56
CA GLU A 62 8.64 -21.13 5.75
C GLU A 62 8.32 -22.18 6.83
N PRO A 63 8.35 -23.49 6.52
CA PRO A 63 8.12 -24.52 7.53
C PRO A 63 9.27 -24.54 8.55
N GLY A 64 8.95 -24.63 9.84
CA GLY A 64 9.93 -24.79 10.93
C GLY A 64 10.47 -23.49 11.54
N ARG A 65 10.06 -22.31 11.06
CA ARG A 65 10.43 -21.02 11.68
C ARG A 65 9.30 -20.54 12.58
N VAL A 66 9.61 -20.00 13.77
CA VAL A 66 8.62 -19.28 14.59
C VAL A 66 8.06 -18.16 13.72
N THR A 67 6.80 -18.29 13.33
CA THR A 67 6.18 -17.47 12.28
C THR A 67 5.67 -16.13 12.81
N PHE A 68 5.55 -16.00 14.13
CA PHE A 68 5.00 -14.83 14.79
C PHE A 68 5.48 -14.78 16.25
N ASP A 69 6.11 -13.67 16.62
CA ASP A 69 6.53 -13.34 17.98
C ASP A 69 5.63 -12.23 18.55
N GLU A 70 5.48 -12.10 19.87
CA GLU A 70 4.76 -10.99 20.51
C GLU A 70 5.31 -9.61 20.07
N ARG A 71 6.60 -9.58 19.72
CA ARG A 71 7.26 -8.42 19.13
C ARG A 71 6.66 -8.03 17.77
N ASP A 72 6.41 -9.01 16.92
CA ASP A 72 5.84 -8.82 15.59
C ASP A 72 4.40 -8.30 15.68
N ALA A 73 3.64 -8.80 16.65
CA ALA A 73 2.28 -8.33 16.94
C ALA A 73 2.25 -6.84 17.30
N THR A 74 3.25 -6.36 18.05
CA THR A 74 3.32 -4.95 18.46
C THR A 74 3.68 -4.04 17.29
N ILE A 75 4.60 -4.49 16.42
CA ILE A 75 4.99 -3.75 15.21
C ILE A 75 3.82 -3.66 14.24
N GLU A 76 3.14 -4.78 14.00
CA GLU A 76 1.97 -4.83 13.12
C GLU A 76 0.85 -3.91 13.62
N LYS A 77 0.53 -3.95 14.92
CA LYS A 77 -0.46 -3.03 15.52
C LYS A 77 -0.09 -1.57 15.30
N LYS A 78 1.15 -1.18 15.59
CA LYS A 78 1.62 0.21 15.39
C LYS A 78 1.55 0.62 13.93
N ALA A 79 2.00 -0.24 13.02
CA ALA A 79 1.93 0.01 11.58
C ALA A 79 0.47 0.16 11.11
N HIS A 80 -0.44 -0.68 11.59
CA HIS A 80 -1.87 -0.59 11.29
C HIS A 80 -2.50 0.72 11.80
N TYR A 81 -2.18 1.15 13.03
CA TYR A 81 -2.65 2.43 13.55
C TYR A 81 -2.19 3.61 12.69
N VAL A 82 -0.89 3.66 12.33
CA VAL A 82 -0.36 4.72 11.46
C VAL A 82 -1.04 4.69 10.10
N GLY A 83 -1.20 3.49 9.50
CA GLY A 83 -1.91 3.31 8.24
C GLY A 83 -3.36 3.80 8.30
N TYR A 84 -4.07 3.47 9.38
CA TYR A 84 -5.47 3.86 9.59
C TYR A 84 -5.63 5.38 9.76
N CYS A 85 -4.77 6.04 10.52
CA CYS A 85 -4.78 7.49 10.65
C CYS A 85 -4.55 8.17 9.30
N ILE A 86 -3.59 7.69 8.51
CA ILE A 86 -3.32 8.26 7.18
C ILE A 86 -4.47 7.98 6.20
N LEU A 87 -5.11 6.80 6.29
CA LEU A 87 -6.30 6.47 5.50
C LEU A 87 -7.35 7.56 5.63
N TRP A 88 -7.70 7.93 6.86
CA TRP A 88 -8.76 8.90 7.11
C TRP A 88 -8.41 10.28 6.59
N CYS A 89 -7.17 10.72 6.78
CA CYS A 89 -6.70 11.99 6.22
C CYS A 89 -6.85 12.01 4.69
N VAL A 90 -6.40 10.95 4.01
CA VAL A 90 -6.50 10.84 2.54
C VAL A 90 -7.94 10.74 2.09
N PHE A 91 -8.76 9.94 2.77
CA PHE A 91 -10.18 9.75 2.44
C PHE A 91 -10.94 11.08 2.55
N ILE A 92 -10.78 11.82 3.65
CA ILE A 92 -11.42 13.12 3.84
C ILE A 92 -11.01 14.10 2.75
N VAL A 93 -9.70 14.25 2.49
CA VAL A 93 -9.18 15.14 1.44
C VAL A 93 -9.74 14.75 0.07
N THR A 94 -9.79 13.45 -0.22
CA THR A 94 -10.27 12.97 -1.51
C THR A 94 -11.78 13.20 -1.66
N CYS A 95 -12.58 13.00 -0.62
CA CYS A 95 -14.00 13.32 -0.63
C CYS A 95 -14.29 14.81 -0.81
N LEU A 96 -13.43 15.69 -0.29
CA LEU A 96 -13.56 17.15 -0.48
C LEU A 96 -13.23 17.60 -1.91
N ILE A 97 -12.35 16.88 -2.61
CA ILE A 97 -11.88 17.22 -3.96
C ILE A 97 -12.71 16.51 -5.04
N ALA A 98 -13.25 15.31 -4.75
CA ALA A 98 -13.80 14.43 -5.78
C ALA A 98 -15.18 14.85 -6.30
N ILE A 99 -15.34 14.70 -7.61
CA ILE A 99 -16.63 14.72 -8.31
C ILE A 99 -17.33 13.36 -8.06
N PRO A 100 -18.68 13.32 -7.90
CA PRO A 100 -19.43 12.11 -7.48
C PRO A 100 -19.18 10.83 -8.28
N THR A 101 -18.64 10.93 -9.50
CA THR A 101 -18.37 9.82 -10.42
C THR A 101 -17.08 9.04 -10.12
N ALA A 102 -16.26 9.47 -9.16
CA ALA A 102 -14.94 8.89 -8.89
C ALA A 102 -14.89 7.83 -7.76
N GLY A 103 -16.02 7.37 -7.22
CA GLY A 103 -16.06 6.58 -5.98
C GLY A 103 -15.08 5.39 -5.89
N PHE A 104 -14.94 4.60 -6.96
CA PHE A 104 -14.00 3.48 -6.97
C PHE A 104 -12.52 3.92 -7.00
N ALA A 105 -12.22 5.06 -7.64
CA ALA A 105 -10.89 5.63 -7.71
C ALA A 105 -10.43 6.16 -6.33
N ILE A 106 -11.36 6.76 -5.56
CA ILE A 106 -11.12 7.18 -4.18
C ILE A 106 -10.74 5.99 -3.30
N LEU A 107 -11.47 4.88 -3.46
CA LEU A 107 -11.24 3.69 -2.65
C LEU A 107 -9.92 2.99 -3.02
N ALA A 108 -9.61 2.90 -4.32
CA ALA A 108 -8.35 2.33 -4.80
C ALA A 108 -7.14 3.16 -4.34
N THR A 109 -7.20 4.49 -4.46
CA THR A 109 -6.13 5.39 -3.99
C THR A 109 -5.92 5.27 -2.49
N ALA A 110 -6.99 5.34 -1.69
CA ALA A 110 -6.90 5.20 -0.23
C ALA A 110 -6.26 3.86 0.19
N LEU A 111 -6.69 2.75 -0.42
CA LEU A 111 -6.13 1.41 -0.12
C LEU A 111 -4.65 1.30 -0.45
N VAL A 112 -4.22 1.80 -1.62
CA VAL A 112 -2.80 1.83 -1.99
C VAL A 112 -2.00 2.66 -1.02
N THR A 113 -2.49 3.84 -0.62
CA THR A 113 -1.78 4.72 0.33
C THR A 113 -1.61 4.06 1.69
N VAL A 114 -2.65 3.41 2.22
CA VAL A 114 -2.54 2.69 3.50
C VAL A 114 -1.50 1.59 3.43
N GLN A 115 -1.57 0.77 2.38
CA GLN A 115 -0.66 -0.36 2.27
C GLN A 115 0.79 0.08 2.06
N LEU A 116 1.01 1.19 1.35
CA LEU A 116 2.31 1.82 1.22
C LEU A 116 2.83 2.29 2.58
N VAL A 117 2.01 3.05 3.32
CA VAL A 117 2.35 3.57 4.65
C VAL A 117 2.66 2.44 5.63
N GLN A 118 1.82 1.41 5.67
CA GLN A 118 2.01 0.25 6.54
C GLN A 118 3.31 -0.49 6.20
N SER A 119 3.62 -0.65 4.91
CA SER A 119 4.86 -1.29 4.46
C SER A 119 6.09 -0.48 4.87
N VAL A 120 6.06 0.84 4.67
CA VAL A 120 7.15 1.74 5.09
C VAL A 120 7.30 1.76 6.61
N ALA A 121 6.21 1.91 7.35
CA ALA A 121 6.21 1.92 8.82
C ALA A 121 6.77 0.61 9.40
N THR A 122 6.41 -0.52 8.81
CA THR A 122 6.93 -1.84 9.20
C THR A 122 8.44 -1.89 9.02
N LEU A 123 8.95 -1.50 7.84
CA LEU A 123 10.39 -1.52 7.54
C LEU A 123 11.18 -0.56 8.44
N LEU A 124 10.66 0.65 8.67
CA LEU A 124 11.28 1.63 9.57
C LEU A 124 11.35 1.14 11.02
N GLN A 125 10.28 0.52 11.54
CA GLN A 125 10.27 0.00 12.91
C GLN A 125 11.24 -1.16 13.09
N TYR A 126 11.41 -2.03 12.09
CA TYR A 126 12.46 -3.05 12.13
C TYR A 126 13.87 -2.45 11.99
N GLY A 127 14.06 -1.46 11.12
CA GLY A 127 15.37 -0.85 10.86
C GLY A 127 15.89 0.01 12.02
N ARG A 128 15.00 0.73 12.71
CA ARG A 128 15.37 1.61 13.84
C ARG A 128 15.86 0.84 15.06
N ARG A 129 15.32 -0.35 15.29
CA ARG A 129 15.61 -1.16 16.49
C ARG A 129 16.79 -2.12 16.33
N GLY A 130 17.23 -2.39 15.10
CA GLY A 130 18.49 -3.07 14.84
C GLY A 130 19.71 -2.26 15.29
N LYS A 131 19.60 -0.92 15.25
CA LYS A 131 20.63 0.02 15.69
C LYS A 131 20.64 0.29 17.20
N GLU A 132 19.60 -0.08 17.94
CA GLU A 132 19.56 0.08 19.41
C GLU A 132 20.18 -1.13 20.14
N ASN A 133 20.44 -2.23 19.43
CA ASN A 133 21.01 -3.47 19.98
C ASN A 133 22.44 -3.76 19.47
N GLU A 134 23.06 -2.82 18.74
CA GLU A 134 24.51 -2.76 18.44
C GLU A 134 25.14 -1.68 19.31
#